data_AF-A0A085WR88-F1
#
_entry.id   AF-A0A085WR88-F1
#
_cell.length_a   1.000
_cell.length_b   1.000
_cell.length_c   1.000
_cell.angle_alpha   90.00
_cell.angle_beta   90.00
_cell.angle_gamma   90.00
#
_symmetry.space_group_name_H-M   'P 1'
#
loop_
_entity.id
_entity.type
_entity.pdbx_description
1 polymer ?
#
loop_
_entity_poly.entity_id
_entity_poly.type
_entity_poly.pdbx_seq_one_letter_code
_entity_poly.pdbx_strand_id
1 'polypeptide(L)'
;MLWALLLPAAAGAEPPWNFGAFMDPVRMPATSAETCEPCHTEQYAAWSQSRHRHSMGNAIFLDGFAAEPHARCVYCHAPLESQAKAVLRWRPKVVRERSLASVPEASLAHEGITCVTCHVRDGVVMSPNAGASSDAHPVRFEPKLREASFCSNCHEFMGHDLVNGKTVLTDEKMQTTWSEWLAWRAQGGEGSCQDCHMPGKSHAFRGAYDRDYLRGALSLSVERVQGKLVAVVASRGVGHAFPTGDVFRHLMLWADDTLVARFGQTFKLQTTASGELGLRRTGNTSLQPFEPARVALPAGTRRVRVTYHFADDRHEQRGTVPLDDLIVELAALDVPAAPEMQ
;
A
#
# COMPACT_ATOMS: atom_id res chain seq x y z
N MET A 1 19.49 42.39 -37.68
CA MET A 1 19.53 40.93 -37.45
C MET A 1 20.28 40.67 -36.15
N LEU A 2 19.56 40.57 -35.02
CA LEU A 2 20.16 40.12 -33.75
C LEU A 2 20.15 38.60 -33.73
N TRP A 3 21.33 38.00 -33.64
CA TRP A 3 21.49 36.57 -33.38
C TRP A 3 21.22 36.31 -31.89
N ALA A 4 20.13 35.60 -31.60
CA ALA A 4 19.87 35.08 -30.26
C ALA A 4 20.74 33.84 -30.03
N LEU A 5 21.72 33.97 -29.15
CA LEU A 5 22.46 32.83 -28.59
C LEU A 5 21.49 32.02 -27.72
N LEU A 6 21.07 30.86 -28.22
CA LEU A 6 20.41 29.83 -27.43
C LEU A 6 21.43 29.25 -26.45
N LEU A 7 21.30 29.63 -25.18
CA LEU A 7 21.94 28.92 -24.08
C LEU A 7 21.33 27.51 -23.98
N PRO A 8 22.15 26.46 -23.85
CA PRO A 8 21.62 25.11 -23.65
C PRO A 8 20.87 25.07 -22.32
N ALA A 9 19.64 24.55 -22.35
CA ALA A 9 18.91 24.24 -21.13
C ALA A 9 19.76 23.29 -20.29
N ALA A 10 20.10 23.72 -19.07
CA ALA A 10 20.70 22.83 -18.08
C ALA A 10 19.76 21.62 -17.94
N ALA A 11 20.29 20.42 -18.17
CA ALA A 11 19.60 19.18 -17.81
C ALA A 11 19.18 19.32 -16.35
N GLY A 12 17.87 19.41 -16.09
CA GLY A 12 17.35 19.57 -14.75
C GLY A 12 17.88 18.42 -13.89
N ALA A 13 18.46 18.74 -12.72
CA ALA A 13 18.78 17.73 -11.73
C ALA A 13 17.53 16.89 -11.48
N GLU A 14 17.65 15.56 -11.53
CA GLU A 14 16.53 14.69 -11.21
C GLU A 14 15.98 15.05 -9.82
N PRO A 15 14.66 15.05 -9.63
CA PRO A 15 14.09 15.37 -8.34
C PRO A 15 14.69 14.42 -7.28
N PRO A 16 15.08 14.91 -6.09
CA PRO A 16 15.84 14.15 -5.09
C PRO A 16 15.11 12.89 -4.59
N TRP A 17 13.83 12.75 -4.93
CA TRP A 17 12.95 11.65 -4.54
C TRP A 17 12.54 10.78 -5.71
N ASN A 18 13.34 10.74 -6.79
CA ASN A 18 13.14 9.81 -7.89
C ASN A 18 13.55 8.38 -7.48
N PHE A 19 12.57 7.47 -7.42
CA PHE A 19 12.80 6.04 -7.15
C PHE A 19 12.89 5.21 -8.44
N GLY A 20 13.12 5.86 -9.59
CA GLY A 20 13.40 5.20 -10.87
C GLY A 20 12.27 4.29 -11.37
N ALA A 21 11.02 4.59 -11.02
CA ALA A 21 9.85 3.76 -11.29
C ALA A 21 10.02 2.27 -10.85
N PHE A 22 10.91 2.03 -9.88
CA PHE A 22 11.27 0.70 -9.39
C PHE A 22 11.89 -0.20 -10.45
N MET A 23 12.61 0.38 -11.40
CA MET A 23 13.42 -0.37 -12.37
C MET A 23 14.84 -0.63 -11.86
N ASP A 24 15.29 0.19 -10.90
CA ASP A 24 16.58 0.11 -10.23
C ASP A 24 16.40 0.31 -8.72
N PRO A 25 17.31 -0.22 -7.88
CA PRO A 25 17.33 0.12 -6.47
C PRO A 25 17.82 1.56 -6.25
N VAL A 26 17.49 2.13 -5.10
CA VAL A 26 17.98 3.44 -4.66
C VAL A 26 19.46 3.34 -4.31
N ARG A 27 20.29 4.06 -5.08
CA ARG A 27 21.75 4.07 -4.92
C ARG A 27 22.16 5.18 -3.96
N MET A 28 22.34 4.81 -2.70
CA MET A 28 22.85 5.69 -1.65
C MET A 28 23.55 4.89 -0.56
N PRO A 29 24.50 5.49 0.19
CA PRO A 29 25.05 4.88 1.38
C PRO A 29 23.92 4.48 2.33
N ALA A 30 23.95 3.23 2.76
CA ALA A 30 22.95 2.70 3.68
C ALA A 30 23.50 2.74 5.11
N THR A 31 22.62 3.03 6.06
CA THR A 31 22.92 2.98 7.49
C THR A 31 21.70 2.41 8.19
N SER A 32 21.95 1.58 9.21
CA SER A 32 20.89 0.97 10.00
C SER A 32 20.06 2.02 10.74
N ALA A 33 18.75 1.79 10.84
CA ALA A 33 17.87 2.59 11.68
C ALA A 33 18.28 2.60 13.16
N GLU A 34 18.99 1.57 13.64
CA GLU A 34 19.52 1.51 15.01
C GLU A 34 20.47 2.67 15.31
N THR A 35 21.14 3.21 14.30
CA THR A 35 21.99 4.41 14.47
C THR A 35 21.18 5.67 14.79
N CYS A 36 19.89 5.70 14.46
CA CYS A 36 18.99 6.80 14.73
C CYS A 36 18.31 6.69 16.10
N GLU A 37 18.13 5.47 16.61
CA GLU A 37 17.37 5.17 17.83
C GLU A 37 17.79 5.98 19.07
N PRO A 38 19.09 6.19 19.37
CA PRO A 38 19.49 6.89 20.59
C PRO A 38 18.99 8.32 20.70
N CYS A 39 18.75 9.00 19.57
CA CYS A 39 18.25 10.39 19.53
C CYS A 39 16.80 10.49 19.03
N HIS A 40 16.30 9.49 18.31
CA HIS A 40 14.97 9.46 17.69
C HIS A 40 14.14 8.26 18.19
N THR A 41 14.13 8.05 19.50
CA THR A 41 13.56 6.86 20.14
C THR A 41 12.08 6.66 19.81
N GLU A 42 11.28 7.73 19.82
CA GLU A 42 9.84 7.65 19.51
C GLU A 42 9.60 7.25 18.04
N GLN A 43 10.34 7.87 17.11
CA GLN A 43 10.20 7.59 15.69
C GLN A 43 10.70 6.19 15.36
N TYR A 44 11.82 5.76 15.95
CA TYR A 44 12.34 4.41 15.80
C TYR A 44 11.36 3.36 16.34
N ALA A 45 10.84 3.56 17.55
CA ALA A 45 9.85 2.65 18.14
C ALA A 45 8.60 2.51 17.27
N ALA A 46 8.05 3.64 16.77
CA ALA A 46 6.90 3.63 15.89
C ALA A 46 7.19 2.93 14.54
N TRP A 47 8.33 3.26 13.91
CA TRP A 47 8.76 2.63 12.67
C TRP A 47 9.00 1.12 12.82
N SER A 48 9.61 0.68 13.92
CA SER A 48 9.98 -0.72 14.16
C SER A 48 8.79 -1.68 14.14
N GLN A 49 7.57 -1.18 14.37
CA GLN A 49 6.32 -1.93 14.35
C GLN A 49 5.53 -1.73 13.04
N SER A 50 5.95 -0.76 12.21
CA SER A 50 5.25 -0.35 11.00
C SER A 50 5.35 -1.37 9.87
N ARG A 51 4.45 -1.26 8.88
CA ARG A 51 4.56 -2.08 7.66
C ARG A 51 5.69 -1.63 6.72
N HIS A 52 6.24 -0.43 6.90
CA HIS A 52 7.45 -0.02 6.19
C HIS A 52 8.67 -0.81 6.65
N ARG A 53 8.86 -0.98 7.96
CA ARG A 53 9.89 -1.85 8.52
C ARG A 53 9.75 -3.30 8.04
N HIS A 54 8.52 -3.81 8.04
CA HIS A 54 8.23 -5.20 7.69
C HIS A 54 7.92 -5.39 6.20
N SER A 55 8.20 -4.43 5.33
CA SER A 55 7.81 -4.49 3.90
C SER A 55 8.38 -5.73 3.22
N MET A 56 9.66 -6.05 3.42
CA MET A 56 10.30 -7.22 2.83
C MET A 56 9.98 -8.53 3.57
N GLY A 57 9.79 -8.47 4.89
CA GLY A 57 9.57 -9.64 5.75
C GLY A 57 8.11 -10.07 5.91
N ASN A 58 7.18 -9.43 5.22
CA ASN A 58 5.76 -9.72 5.32
C ASN A 58 5.41 -11.06 4.65
N ALA A 59 4.67 -11.93 5.35
CA ALA A 59 4.34 -13.27 4.87
C ALA A 59 3.50 -13.27 3.57
N ILE A 60 2.52 -12.35 3.45
CA ILE A 60 1.69 -12.22 2.25
C ILE A 60 2.55 -11.79 1.05
N PHE A 61 3.41 -10.80 1.26
CA PHE A 61 4.37 -10.38 0.24
C PHE A 61 5.32 -11.51 -0.15
N LEU A 62 5.90 -12.23 0.81
CA LEU A 62 6.85 -13.32 0.55
C LEU A 62 6.20 -14.51 -0.18
N ASP A 63 4.91 -14.78 0.07
CA ASP A 63 4.16 -15.76 -0.70
C ASP A 63 3.94 -15.31 -2.16
N GLY A 64 3.56 -14.04 -2.38
CA GLY A 64 3.46 -13.47 -3.72
C GLY A 64 4.79 -13.40 -4.46
N PHE A 65 5.87 -12.99 -3.77
CA PHE A 65 7.23 -12.95 -4.30
C PHE A 65 7.75 -14.35 -4.64
N ALA A 66 7.34 -15.39 -3.92
CA ALA A 66 7.68 -16.76 -4.27
C ALA A 66 7.00 -17.22 -5.57
N ALA A 67 5.81 -16.69 -5.87
CA ALA A 67 5.13 -16.94 -7.15
C ALA A 67 5.75 -16.13 -8.30
N GLU A 68 6.16 -14.88 -8.03
CA GLU A 68 6.68 -13.93 -9.02
C GLU A 68 7.99 -13.26 -8.51
N PRO A 69 9.15 -13.94 -8.56
CA PRO A 69 10.38 -13.52 -7.87
C PRO A 69 11.18 -12.45 -8.64
N HIS A 70 10.49 -11.37 -9.04
CA HIS A 70 11.05 -10.26 -9.78
C HIS A 70 11.82 -9.27 -8.90
N ALA A 71 12.98 -8.84 -9.37
CA ALA A 71 13.81 -7.89 -8.63
C ALA A 71 13.09 -6.56 -8.35
N ARG A 72 12.18 -6.16 -9.25
CA ARG A 72 11.32 -4.99 -9.09
C ARG A 72 10.52 -4.99 -7.78
N CYS A 73 10.03 -6.15 -7.34
CA CYS A 73 9.32 -6.27 -6.06
C CYS A 73 10.23 -5.86 -4.88
N VAL A 74 11.52 -6.22 -4.95
CA VAL A 74 12.52 -5.88 -3.93
C VAL A 74 12.84 -4.39 -3.96
N TYR A 75 12.83 -3.74 -5.13
CA TYR A 75 13.15 -2.31 -5.24
C TYR A 75 12.11 -1.39 -4.60
N CYS A 76 10.91 -1.89 -4.28
CA CYS A 76 9.97 -1.20 -3.40
C CYS A 76 10.09 -1.65 -1.94
N HIS A 77 10.21 -2.96 -1.71
CA HIS A 77 10.09 -3.55 -0.37
C HIS A 77 11.40 -3.55 0.43
N ALA A 78 12.56 -3.40 -0.21
CA ALA A 78 13.88 -3.27 0.38
C ALA A 78 14.75 -2.40 -0.55
N PRO A 79 14.42 -1.11 -0.69
CA PRO A 79 14.76 -0.29 -1.85
C PRO A 79 16.24 0.09 -1.97
N LEU A 80 17.01 0.09 -0.88
CA LEU A 80 18.41 0.50 -0.93
C LEU A 80 19.25 -0.54 -1.69
N GLU A 81 20.26 -0.10 -2.42
CA GLU A 81 21.10 -0.98 -3.24
C GLU A 81 21.71 -2.15 -2.43
N SER A 82 22.17 -1.89 -1.20
CA SER A 82 22.74 -2.92 -0.32
C SER A 82 21.68 -3.93 0.14
N GLN A 83 20.46 -3.48 0.42
CA GLN A 83 19.33 -4.32 0.80
C GLN A 83 18.92 -5.23 -0.38
N ALA A 84 18.71 -4.63 -1.55
CA ALA A 84 18.30 -5.35 -2.75
C ALA A 84 19.35 -6.39 -3.17
N LYS A 85 20.64 -6.03 -3.16
CA LYS A 85 21.74 -6.98 -3.43
C LYS A 85 21.73 -8.16 -2.46
N ALA A 86 21.47 -7.92 -1.18
CA ALA A 86 21.40 -8.98 -0.18
C ALA A 86 20.23 -9.94 -0.46
N VAL A 87 19.01 -9.42 -0.65
CA VAL A 87 17.82 -10.25 -0.94
C VAL A 87 18.03 -11.05 -2.23
N LEU A 88 18.48 -10.40 -3.30
CA LEU A 88 18.65 -11.04 -4.61
C LEU A 88 19.74 -12.12 -4.61
N ARG A 89 20.81 -11.95 -3.82
CA ARG A 89 21.84 -12.98 -3.62
C ARG A 89 21.27 -14.26 -3.01
N TRP A 90 20.31 -14.14 -2.10
CA TRP A 90 19.70 -15.27 -1.39
C TRP A 90 18.34 -15.69 -1.96
N ARG A 91 17.91 -15.08 -3.08
CA ARG A 91 16.58 -15.27 -3.69
C ARG A 91 16.13 -16.72 -3.82
N PRO A 92 16.93 -17.70 -4.29
CA PRO A 92 16.48 -19.09 -4.37
C PRO A 92 16.03 -19.66 -3.02
N LYS A 93 16.70 -19.29 -1.92
CA LYS A 93 16.32 -19.72 -0.58
C LYS A 93 15.13 -18.92 -0.05
N VAL A 94 15.13 -17.59 -0.23
CA VAL A 94 14.01 -16.72 0.16
C VAL A 94 12.70 -17.18 -0.47
N VAL A 95 12.71 -17.52 -1.76
CA VAL A 95 11.54 -18.03 -2.50
C VAL A 95 11.09 -19.40 -1.97
N ARG A 96 12.03 -20.33 -1.79
CA ARG A 96 11.72 -21.68 -1.30
C ARG A 96 11.15 -21.65 0.12
N GLU A 97 11.74 -20.84 0.99
CA GLU A 97 11.41 -20.76 2.42
C GLU A 97 10.28 -19.77 2.72
N ARG A 98 9.91 -18.90 1.77
CA ARG A 98 8.99 -17.77 1.95
C ARG A 98 9.34 -16.94 3.20
N SER A 99 10.63 -16.70 3.37
CA SER A 99 11.20 -16.10 4.59
C SER A 99 12.52 -15.42 4.30
N LEU A 100 12.88 -14.43 5.12
CA LEU A 100 14.20 -13.81 5.12
C LEU A 100 15.22 -14.57 6.00
N ALA A 101 14.85 -15.70 6.61
CA ALA A 101 15.73 -16.46 7.51
C ALA A 101 17.10 -16.84 6.90
N SER A 102 17.15 -17.04 5.58
CA SER A 102 18.39 -17.31 4.86
C SER A 102 19.26 -16.07 4.58
N VAL A 103 18.71 -14.87 4.74
CA VAL A 103 19.45 -13.61 4.61
C VAL A 103 20.14 -13.31 5.95
N PRO A 104 21.46 -13.05 5.99
CA PRO A 104 22.17 -12.77 7.23
C PRO A 104 21.47 -11.70 8.07
N GLU A 105 21.32 -11.93 9.38
CA GLU A 105 20.61 -11.03 10.29
C GLU A 105 21.17 -9.61 10.30
N ALA A 106 22.50 -9.47 10.19
CA ALA A 106 23.18 -8.18 10.07
C ALA A 106 22.89 -7.43 8.74
N SER A 107 22.13 -8.02 7.82
CA SER A 107 21.75 -7.36 6.58
C SER A 107 20.62 -6.35 6.81
N LEU A 108 20.78 -5.15 6.25
CA LEU A 108 19.73 -4.12 6.22
C LEU A 108 18.46 -4.55 5.49
N ALA A 109 18.45 -5.69 4.77
CA ALA A 109 17.25 -6.23 4.15
C ALA A 109 16.11 -6.48 5.17
N HIS A 110 16.46 -6.78 6.43
CA HIS A 110 15.51 -6.96 7.53
C HIS A 110 14.89 -5.65 8.03
N GLU A 111 15.35 -4.50 7.55
CA GLU A 111 14.78 -3.19 7.88
C GLU A 111 13.73 -2.72 6.88
N GLY A 112 13.58 -3.39 5.73
CA GLY A 112 12.62 -2.98 4.69
C GLY A 112 12.80 -1.52 4.26
N ILE A 113 11.71 -0.76 4.23
CA ILE A 113 11.75 0.70 4.04
C ILE A 113 12.19 1.34 5.36
N THR A 114 13.46 1.78 5.43
CA THR A 114 14.12 2.27 6.65
C THR A 114 14.22 3.81 6.68
N CYS A 115 14.72 4.39 7.78
CA CYS A 115 14.84 5.83 8.00
C CYS A 115 15.53 6.53 6.82
N VAL A 116 16.69 6.00 6.41
CA VAL A 116 17.51 6.61 5.35
C VAL A 116 16.85 6.55 3.97
N THR A 117 15.93 5.61 3.73
CA THR A 117 15.15 5.54 2.49
C THR A 117 14.35 6.83 2.26
N CYS A 118 13.76 7.37 3.33
CA CYS A 118 12.89 8.55 3.27
C CYS A 118 13.56 9.84 3.73
N HIS A 119 14.55 9.78 4.60
CA HIS A 119 15.10 10.95 5.28
C HIS A 119 16.53 11.31 4.90
N VAL A 120 17.24 10.57 4.05
CA VAL A 120 18.63 10.92 3.71
C VAL A 120 18.80 11.08 2.21
N ARG A 121 19.39 12.18 1.77
CA ARG A 121 19.81 12.40 0.38
C ARG A 121 21.17 13.08 0.37
N ASP A 122 22.09 12.59 -0.45
CA ASP A 122 23.47 13.10 -0.57
C ASP A 122 24.21 13.23 0.77
N GLY A 123 23.98 12.27 1.68
CA GLY A 123 24.58 12.27 3.02
C GLY A 123 24.00 13.28 4.00
N VAL A 124 22.92 13.98 3.63
CA VAL A 124 22.24 14.98 4.46
C VAL A 124 20.88 14.48 4.91
N VAL A 125 20.53 14.71 6.18
CA VAL A 125 19.22 14.36 6.72
C VAL A 125 18.19 15.43 6.32
N MET A 126 17.12 15.00 5.67
CA MET A 126 16.03 15.81 5.17
C MET A 126 14.94 15.92 6.24
N SER A 127 14.60 17.16 6.60
CA SER A 127 13.61 17.46 7.62
C SER A 127 12.49 18.33 7.07
N PRO A 128 11.22 18.02 7.36
CA PRO A 128 10.10 18.89 7.04
C PRO A 128 10.04 20.15 7.92
N ASN A 129 10.97 20.36 8.86
CA ASN A 129 10.99 21.52 9.73
C ASN A 129 12.08 22.50 9.28
N ALA A 130 11.67 23.72 8.89
CA ALA A 130 12.58 24.74 8.35
C ALA A 130 13.68 25.17 9.32
N GLY A 131 13.43 25.07 10.63
CA GLY A 131 14.42 25.37 11.68
C GLY A 131 15.19 24.16 12.21
N ALA A 132 15.07 22.99 11.59
CA ALA A 132 15.78 21.81 12.08
C ALA A 132 17.29 21.95 11.89
N SER A 133 18.03 21.71 12.96
CA SER A 133 19.49 21.64 12.99
C SER A 133 19.91 20.51 13.92
N SER A 134 21.12 20.01 13.75
CA SER A 134 21.71 18.95 14.58
C SER A 134 23.23 19.11 14.56
N ASP A 135 23.85 18.93 15.72
CA ASP A 135 25.31 18.88 15.86
C ASP A 135 25.87 17.48 15.51
N ALA A 136 25.00 16.46 15.43
CA ALA A 136 25.39 15.08 15.17
C ALA A 136 25.50 14.74 13.67
N HIS A 137 24.71 15.42 12.82
CA HIS A 137 24.68 15.18 11.38
C HIS A 137 24.10 16.39 10.63
N PRO A 138 24.49 16.62 9.37
CA PRO A 138 23.93 17.71 8.57
C PRO A 138 22.42 17.53 8.35
N VAL A 139 21.67 18.62 8.46
CA VAL A 139 20.22 18.67 8.24
C VAL A 139 19.89 19.70 7.17
N ARG A 140 18.95 19.38 6.28
CA ARG A 140 18.40 20.31 5.28
C ARG A 140 16.88 20.31 5.34
N PHE A 141 16.29 21.50 5.21
CA PHE A 141 14.85 21.64 5.08
C PHE A 141 14.35 21.04 3.75
N GLU A 142 13.33 20.20 3.83
CA GLU A 142 12.65 19.57 2.71
C GLU A 142 11.13 19.64 2.93
N PRO A 143 10.43 20.63 2.34
CA PRO A 143 8.99 20.77 2.50
C PRO A 143 8.20 19.59 1.90
N LYS A 144 8.74 18.92 0.87
CA LYS A 144 8.05 17.82 0.19
C LYS A 144 7.69 16.68 1.14
N LEU A 145 8.44 16.47 2.22
CA LEU A 145 8.13 15.47 3.26
C LEU A 145 6.76 15.70 3.95
N ARG A 146 6.18 16.92 3.86
CA ARG A 146 4.82 17.22 4.34
C ARG A 146 3.74 17.11 3.25
N GLU A 147 4.12 16.90 2.00
CA GLU A 147 3.19 16.85 0.89
C GLU A 147 2.74 15.40 0.62
N ALA A 148 1.46 15.20 0.32
CA ALA A 148 0.93 13.89 -0.09
C ALA A 148 1.66 13.33 -1.34
N SER A 149 2.16 14.22 -2.20
CA SER A 149 2.94 13.90 -3.41
C SER A 149 4.26 13.17 -3.11
N PHE A 150 4.75 13.20 -1.88
CA PHE A 150 5.93 12.42 -1.49
C PHE A 150 5.64 10.92 -1.50
N CYS A 151 4.46 10.53 -0.99
CA CYS A 151 4.05 9.14 -0.87
C CYS A 151 3.75 8.50 -2.23
N SER A 152 3.36 9.29 -3.23
CA SER A 152 2.94 8.80 -4.55
C SER A 152 4.06 8.05 -5.29
N ASN A 153 5.32 8.31 -4.96
CA ASN A 153 6.44 7.61 -5.60
C ASN A 153 6.41 6.10 -5.32
N CYS A 154 5.84 5.67 -4.19
CA CYS A 154 5.64 4.25 -3.86
C CYS A 154 4.17 3.83 -3.89
N HIS A 155 3.25 4.73 -3.54
CA HIS A 155 1.82 4.43 -3.45
C HIS A 155 1.06 4.62 -4.76
N GLU A 156 1.77 4.76 -5.88
CA GLU A 156 1.24 4.63 -7.22
C GLU A 156 2.32 4.13 -8.17
N PHE A 157 2.05 3.02 -8.85
CA PHE A 157 3.03 2.44 -9.76
C PHE A 157 2.39 1.68 -10.92
N MET A 158 3.09 1.72 -12.04
CA MET A 158 2.74 0.99 -13.26
C MET A 158 2.97 -0.50 -13.07
N GLY A 159 2.06 -1.29 -13.61
CA GLY A 159 2.26 -2.71 -13.82
C GLY A 159 3.48 -3.00 -14.70
N HIS A 160 3.80 -4.28 -14.82
CA HIS A 160 4.83 -4.73 -15.73
C HIS A 160 4.45 -6.04 -16.40
N ASP A 161 5.00 -6.21 -17.58
CA ASP A 161 5.09 -7.48 -18.27
C ASP A 161 6.58 -7.88 -18.34
N LEU A 162 6.82 -9.17 -18.62
CA LEU A 162 8.12 -9.64 -19.05
C LEU A 162 8.13 -9.71 -20.58
N VAL A 163 9.23 -9.25 -21.17
CA VAL A 163 9.48 -9.34 -22.61
C VAL A 163 10.93 -9.78 -22.78
N ASN A 164 11.14 -11.01 -23.25
CA ASN A 164 12.47 -11.61 -23.42
C ASN A 164 13.28 -11.59 -22.11
N GLY A 165 12.63 -11.90 -20.98
CA GLY A 165 13.26 -11.91 -19.66
C GLY A 165 13.60 -10.53 -19.08
N LYS A 166 13.16 -9.45 -19.74
CA LYS A 166 13.32 -8.07 -19.24
C LYS A 166 11.95 -7.53 -18.80
N THR A 167 11.95 -6.84 -17.66
CA THR A 167 10.77 -6.13 -17.17
C THR A 167 10.48 -4.91 -18.06
N VAL A 168 9.24 -4.78 -18.53
CA VAL A 168 8.75 -3.64 -19.30
C VAL A 168 7.50 -3.10 -18.61
N LEU A 169 7.44 -1.79 -18.41
CA LEU A 169 6.28 -1.15 -17.79
C LEU A 169 5.08 -1.16 -18.73
N THR A 170 3.90 -1.39 -18.17
CA THR A 170 2.62 -1.33 -18.90
C THR A 170 1.91 -0.02 -18.61
N ASP A 171 0.98 0.39 -19.48
CA ASP A 171 0.10 1.54 -19.22
C ASP A 171 -0.94 1.28 -18.12
N GLU A 172 -1.19 0.00 -17.77
CA GLU A 172 -2.04 -0.38 -16.64
C GLU A 172 -1.29 -0.13 -15.32
N LYS A 173 -1.90 0.62 -14.38
CA LYS A 173 -1.38 0.77 -13.02
C LYS A 173 -1.72 -0.47 -12.20
N MET A 174 -0.81 -0.93 -11.34
CA MET A 174 -1.13 -1.96 -10.35
C MET A 174 -1.62 -1.34 -9.04
N GLN A 175 -1.13 -0.15 -8.68
CA GLN A 175 -1.62 0.59 -7.54
C GLN A 175 -1.98 2.02 -7.95
N THR A 176 -3.16 2.47 -7.53
CA THR A 176 -3.77 3.74 -7.94
C THR A 176 -4.11 4.66 -6.76
N THR A 177 -3.54 4.41 -5.56
CA THR A 177 -3.91 5.13 -4.33
C THR A 177 -3.73 6.64 -4.45
N TRP A 178 -2.67 7.10 -5.13
CA TRP A 178 -2.46 8.52 -5.37
C TRP A 178 -3.55 9.12 -6.27
N SER A 179 -3.85 8.48 -7.41
CA SER A 179 -4.93 8.93 -8.31
C SER A 179 -6.29 8.93 -7.62
N GLU A 180 -6.58 7.91 -6.80
CA GLU A 180 -7.80 7.82 -5.98
C GLU A 180 -7.90 8.98 -4.99
N TRP A 181 -6.78 9.33 -4.33
CA TRP A 181 -6.72 10.46 -3.41
C TRP A 181 -6.90 11.80 -4.11
N LEU A 182 -6.31 11.99 -5.28
CA LEU A 182 -6.52 13.18 -6.10
C LEU A 182 -7.99 13.34 -6.50
N ALA A 183 -8.67 12.25 -6.87
CA ALA A 183 -10.09 12.26 -7.20
C ALA A 183 -10.94 12.68 -5.99
N TRP A 184 -10.65 12.13 -4.81
CA TRP A 184 -11.30 12.53 -3.57
C TRP A 184 -11.06 14.01 -3.20
N ARG A 185 -9.83 14.50 -3.35
CA ARG A 185 -9.49 15.92 -3.16
C ARG A 185 -10.28 16.82 -4.12
N ALA A 186 -10.45 16.41 -5.37
CA ALA A 186 -11.22 17.15 -6.37
C ALA A 186 -12.72 17.23 -6.03
N GLN A 187 -13.22 16.31 -5.22
CA GLN A 187 -14.60 16.31 -4.72
C GLN A 187 -14.78 17.09 -3.40
N GLY A 188 -13.74 17.76 -2.89
CA GLY A 188 -13.79 18.53 -1.66
C GLY A 188 -13.24 17.81 -0.42
N GLY A 189 -12.55 16.67 -0.60
CA GLY A 189 -11.79 16.05 0.48
C GLY A 189 -10.71 16.95 1.08
N GLU A 190 -10.47 16.84 2.39
CA GLU A 190 -9.51 17.68 3.15
C GLU A 190 -8.47 16.85 3.91
N GLY A 191 -7.24 17.36 4.02
CA GLY A 191 -6.08 16.66 4.59
C GLY A 191 -5.15 16.02 3.54
N SER A 192 -4.02 15.51 4.03
CA SER A 192 -2.92 14.85 3.31
C SER A 192 -2.80 13.38 3.73
N CYS A 193 -1.93 12.62 3.06
CA CYS A 193 -1.61 11.25 3.48
C CYS A 193 -1.06 11.24 4.93
N GLN A 194 -0.23 12.22 5.26
CA GLN A 194 0.43 12.36 6.55
C GLN A 194 -0.56 12.64 7.69
N ASP A 195 -1.62 13.41 7.44
CA ASP A 195 -2.60 13.76 8.48
C ASP A 195 -3.32 12.51 9.03
N CYS A 196 -3.61 11.53 8.16
CA CYS A 196 -4.27 10.28 8.54
C CYS A 196 -3.29 9.17 8.93
N HIS A 197 -2.18 9.00 8.19
CA HIS A 197 -1.28 7.86 8.35
C HIS A 197 -0.08 8.14 9.28
N MET A 198 0.24 9.41 9.52
CA MET A 198 1.32 9.85 10.43
C MET A 198 0.80 10.85 11.49
N PRO A 199 -0.29 10.54 12.21
CA PRO A 199 -0.86 11.46 13.19
C PRO A 199 0.18 11.81 14.26
N GLY A 200 0.30 13.09 14.60
CA GLY A 200 1.32 13.55 15.55
C GLY A 200 2.77 13.33 15.07
N LYS A 201 2.99 13.20 13.75
CA LYS A 201 4.28 12.84 13.13
C LYS A 201 4.76 11.43 13.47
N SER A 202 3.86 10.54 13.87
CA SER A 202 4.20 9.14 14.15
C SER A 202 4.65 8.40 12.88
N HIS A 203 5.73 7.63 12.99
CA HIS A 203 6.23 6.73 11.93
C HIS A 203 5.61 5.33 12.02
N ALA A 204 4.45 5.18 12.66
CA ALA A 204 3.71 3.91 12.68
C ALA A 204 3.04 3.58 11.34
N PHE A 205 2.76 4.61 10.51
CA PHE A 205 2.13 4.48 9.19
C PHE A 205 0.87 3.61 9.23
N ARG A 206 -0.11 3.99 10.09
CA ARG A 206 -1.30 3.17 10.37
C ARG A 206 -2.03 2.81 9.09
N GLY A 207 -2.55 1.60 9.01
CA GLY A 207 -3.23 1.09 7.81
C GLY A 207 -3.94 -0.22 8.13
N ALA A 208 -4.12 -1.09 7.13
CA ALA A 208 -4.93 -2.31 7.30
C ALA A 208 -4.39 -3.30 8.37
N TYR A 209 -3.11 -3.24 8.71
CA TYR A 209 -2.51 -4.09 9.75
C TYR A 209 -2.73 -3.55 11.18
N ASP A 210 -3.21 -2.32 11.33
CA ASP A 210 -3.78 -1.82 12.57
C ASP A 210 -5.29 -2.14 12.53
N ARG A 211 -5.70 -3.19 13.25
CA ARG A 211 -7.05 -3.75 13.16
C ARG A 211 -8.12 -2.78 13.62
N ASP A 212 -7.84 -1.96 14.63
CA ASP A 212 -8.80 -1.00 15.15
C ASP A 212 -8.93 0.20 14.21
N TYR A 213 -7.80 0.67 13.65
CA TYR A 213 -7.82 1.67 12.60
C TYR A 213 -8.61 1.20 11.36
N LEU A 214 -8.40 -0.06 10.94
CA LEU A 214 -9.11 -0.66 9.80
C LEU A 214 -10.62 -0.80 10.06
N ARG A 215 -11.03 -1.25 11.25
CA ARG A 215 -12.47 -1.33 11.62
C ARG A 215 -13.12 0.05 11.63
N GLY A 216 -12.41 1.05 12.16
CA GLY A 216 -12.89 2.45 12.18
C GLY A 216 -13.11 3.08 10.79
N ALA A 217 -12.52 2.49 9.75
CA ALA A 217 -12.60 2.96 8.37
C ALA A 217 -13.88 2.52 7.62
N LEU A 218 -14.74 1.71 8.24
CA LEU A 218 -15.97 1.19 7.65
C LEU A 218 -17.20 1.66 8.43
N SER A 219 -18.26 2.03 7.73
CA SER A 219 -19.62 2.11 8.26
C SER A 219 -20.49 1.05 7.60
N LEU A 220 -21.27 0.34 8.42
CA LEU A 220 -22.25 -0.66 7.98
C LEU A 220 -23.59 -0.38 8.67
N SER A 221 -24.65 -0.22 7.89
CA SER A 221 -26.03 -0.17 8.37
C SER A 221 -26.95 -1.00 7.49
N VAL A 222 -28.14 -1.31 8.00
CA VAL A 222 -29.19 -1.99 7.23
C VAL A 222 -30.47 -1.17 7.31
N GLU A 223 -31.07 -0.92 6.14
CA GLU A 223 -32.27 -0.13 5.97
C GLU A 223 -33.36 -0.98 5.31
N ARG A 224 -34.63 -0.58 5.48
CA ARG A 224 -35.76 -1.13 4.71
C ARG A 224 -36.22 -0.10 3.69
N VAL A 225 -36.10 -0.44 2.41
CA VAL A 225 -36.56 0.39 1.29
C VAL A 225 -37.65 -0.37 0.55
N GLN A 226 -38.88 0.17 0.55
CA GLN A 226 -40.05 -0.47 -0.07
C GLN A 226 -40.23 -1.94 0.37
N GLY A 227 -40.07 -2.21 1.67
CA GLY A 227 -40.20 -3.55 2.26
C GLY A 227 -38.99 -4.47 2.07
N LYS A 228 -37.98 -4.09 1.27
CA LYS A 228 -36.76 -4.89 1.03
C LYS A 228 -35.63 -4.44 1.96
N LEU A 229 -34.86 -5.41 2.45
CA LEU A 229 -33.65 -5.16 3.22
C LEU A 229 -32.51 -4.70 2.30
N VAL A 230 -31.82 -3.62 2.69
CA VAL A 230 -30.69 -3.06 1.96
C VAL A 230 -29.56 -2.78 2.94
N ALA A 231 -28.40 -3.40 2.73
CA ALA A 231 -27.18 -3.01 3.44
C ALA A 231 -26.61 -1.73 2.80
N VAL A 232 -26.22 -0.78 3.65
CA VAL A 232 -25.49 0.42 3.26
C VAL A 232 -24.08 0.31 3.83
N VAL A 233 -23.11 0.28 2.92
CA VAL A 233 -21.69 0.09 3.24
C VAL A 233 -20.92 1.30 2.74
N ALA A 234 -20.21 1.99 3.62
CA ALA A 234 -19.47 3.19 3.26
C ALA A 234 -18.07 3.18 3.89
N SER A 235 -17.10 3.76 3.19
CA SER A 235 -15.83 4.12 3.81
C SER A 235 -16.03 5.34 4.73
N ARG A 236 -15.32 5.38 5.86
CA ARG A 236 -15.42 6.45 6.86
C ARG A 236 -14.03 7.01 7.15
N GLY A 237 -13.85 8.30 6.93
CA GLY A 237 -12.55 8.96 7.17
C GLY A 237 -11.44 8.46 6.25
N VAL A 238 -11.79 7.92 5.08
CA VAL A 238 -10.84 7.41 4.07
C VAL A 238 -10.88 8.32 2.85
N GLY A 239 -9.71 8.82 2.44
CA GLY A 239 -9.56 9.74 1.31
C GLY A 239 -9.13 9.08 0.00
N HIS A 240 -9.34 7.79 -0.17
CA HIS A 240 -9.02 6.99 -1.37
C HIS A 240 -10.01 5.81 -1.45
N ALA A 241 -9.93 4.96 -2.48
CA ALA A 241 -10.81 3.81 -2.57
C ALA A 241 -10.61 2.87 -1.36
N PHE A 242 -11.67 2.20 -0.91
CA PHE A 242 -11.59 1.26 0.20
C PHE A 242 -12.10 -0.13 -0.23
N PRO A 243 -11.22 -1.14 -0.30
CA PRO A 243 -9.78 -1.10 -0.06
C PRO A 243 -8.99 -0.44 -1.22
N THR A 244 -7.80 0.10 -0.91
CA THR A 244 -6.79 0.56 -1.89
C THR A 244 -5.51 -0.28 -1.75
N GLY A 245 -4.52 -0.01 -2.59
CA GLY A 245 -3.16 -0.52 -2.46
C GLY A 245 -2.96 -1.75 -3.31
N ASP A 246 -2.58 -2.84 -2.65
CA ASP A 246 -2.38 -4.15 -3.28
C ASP A 246 -3.62 -4.60 -4.07
N VAL A 247 -3.37 -5.10 -5.28
CA VAL A 247 -4.36 -5.50 -6.29
C VAL A 247 -5.34 -6.57 -5.82
N PHE A 248 -4.97 -7.35 -4.80
CA PHE A 248 -5.77 -8.46 -4.30
C PHE A 248 -6.69 -8.08 -3.16
N ARG A 249 -6.50 -6.92 -2.54
CA ARG A 249 -7.30 -6.48 -1.40
C ARG A 249 -8.75 -6.28 -1.81
N HIS A 250 -9.66 -6.82 -1.01
CA HIS A 250 -11.09 -6.69 -1.25
C HIS A 250 -11.88 -6.83 0.04
N LEU A 251 -13.11 -6.34 0.02
CA LEU A 251 -14.13 -6.58 1.04
C LEU A 251 -15.13 -7.59 0.50
N MET A 252 -15.66 -8.42 1.40
CA MET A 252 -16.81 -9.27 1.13
C MET A 252 -17.93 -8.92 2.09
N LEU A 253 -19.13 -8.69 1.55
CA LEU A 253 -20.36 -8.47 2.30
C LEU A 253 -21.17 -9.76 2.28
N TRP A 254 -21.51 -10.24 3.46
CA TRP A 254 -22.27 -11.48 3.64
C TRP A 254 -23.60 -11.20 4.31
N ALA A 255 -24.64 -11.87 3.82
CA ALA A 255 -25.94 -12.00 4.44
C ALA A 255 -26.05 -13.43 4.98
N ASP A 256 -25.96 -13.57 6.30
CA ASP A 256 -25.73 -14.85 6.97
C ASP A 256 -24.49 -15.56 6.36
N ASP A 257 -24.68 -16.70 5.70
CA ASP A 257 -23.62 -17.46 5.01
C ASP A 257 -23.55 -17.19 3.50
N THR A 258 -24.39 -16.30 2.98
CA THR A 258 -24.44 -15.97 1.55
C THR A 258 -23.59 -14.75 1.24
N LEU A 259 -22.62 -14.87 0.34
CA LEU A 259 -21.90 -13.73 -0.22
C LEU A 259 -22.84 -12.92 -1.13
N VAL A 260 -23.07 -11.65 -0.80
CA VAL A 260 -24.00 -10.78 -1.55
C VAL A 260 -23.30 -9.66 -2.32
N ALA A 261 -22.09 -9.26 -1.91
CA ALA A 261 -21.28 -8.32 -2.67
C ALA A 261 -19.78 -8.48 -2.40
N ARG A 262 -18.97 -8.11 -3.39
CA ARG A 262 -17.52 -7.98 -3.31
C ARG A 262 -17.11 -6.57 -3.71
N PHE A 263 -16.36 -5.88 -2.85
CA PHE A 263 -15.85 -4.54 -3.12
C PHE A 263 -14.34 -4.60 -3.26
N GLY A 264 -13.82 -4.29 -4.43
CA GLY A 264 -12.38 -4.32 -4.65
C GLY A 264 -12.05 -4.22 -6.13
N GLN A 265 -10.76 -4.26 -6.42
CA GLN A 265 -10.32 -4.39 -7.80
C GLN A 265 -10.47 -5.85 -8.26
N THR A 266 -10.66 -6.02 -9.56
CA THR A 266 -10.67 -7.34 -10.20
C THR A 266 -9.62 -7.34 -11.30
N PHE A 267 -8.83 -8.40 -11.32
CA PHE A 267 -7.79 -8.60 -12.30
C PHE A 267 -7.92 -9.98 -12.91
N LYS A 268 -7.54 -10.10 -14.19
CA LYS A 268 -7.43 -11.38 -14.89
C LYS A 268 -6.06 -11.49 -15.53
N LEU A 269 -5.53 -12.70 -15.54
CA LEU A 269 -4.39 -13.03 -16.40
C LEU A 269 -4.88 -13.09 -17.84
N GLN A 270 -4.22 -12.34 -18.70
CA GLN A 270 -4.51 -12.28 -20.13
C GLN A 270 -3.21 -12.39 -20.91
N THR A 271 -3.26 -12.97 -22.11
CA THR A 271 -2.10 -12.98 -23.01
C THR A 271 -1.84 -11.55 -23.49
N THR A 272 -0.61 -11.09 -23.28
CA THR A 272 -0.10 -9.78 -23.70
C THR A 272 0.27 -9.80 -25.19
N ALA A 273 0.56 -8.62 -25.75
CA ALA A 273 1.00 -8.50 -27.14
C ALA A 273 2.32 -9.24 -27.44
N SER A 274 3.15 -9.51 -26.43
CA SER A 274 4.37 -10.30 -26.54
C SER A 274 4.14 -11.82 -26.46
N GLY A 275 2.89 -12.27 -26.22
CA GLY A 275 2.54 -13.68 -26.06
C GLY A 275 2.71 -14.21 -24.63
N GLU A 276 3.16 -13.39 -23.68
CA GLU A 276 3.30 -13.75 -22.26
C GLU A 276 2.00 -13.48 -21.48
N LEU A 277 1.83 -14.09 -20.29
CA LEU A 277 0.70 -13.77 -19.42
C LEU A 277 0.97 -12.48 -18.63
N GLY A 278 0.03 -11.54 -18.70
CA GLY A 278 0.07 -10.29 -17.96
C GLY A 278 -1.20 -10.10 -17.14
N LEU A 279 -1.07 -9.46 -15.98
CA LEU A 279 -2.21 -9.10 -15.15
C LEU A 279 -2.88 -7.85 -15.74
N ARG A 280 -4.20 -7.92 -15.96
CA ARG A 280 -5.01 -6.80 -16.48
C ARG A 280 -6.22 -6.56 -15.60
N ARG A 281 -6.47 -5.29 -15.28
CA ARG A 281 -7.62 -4.88 -14.48
C ARG A 281 -8.89 -5.03 -15.32
N THR A 282 -9.89 -5.71 -14.79
CA THR A 282 -11.17 -5.95 -15.47
C THR A 282 -12.34 -5.20 -14.84
N GLY A 283 -12.12 -4.54 -13.71
CA GLY A 283 -13.14 -3.78 -13.00
C GLY A 283 -12.67 -3.32 -11.63
N ASN A 284 -13.39 -2.35 -11.07
CA ASN A 284 -13.15 -1.83 -9.74
C ASN A 284 -14.51 -1.53 -9.08
N THR A 285 -14.84 -2.28 -8.02
CA THR A 285 -16.04 -2.08 -7.20
C THR A 285 -15.67 -1.63 -5.78
N SER A 286 -14.43 -1.17 -5.56
CA SER A 286 -13.99 -0.66 -4.26
C SER A 286 -14.88 0.52 -3.83
N LEU A 287 -15.15 0.63 -2.53
CA LEU A 287 -15.97 1.71 -1.98
C LEU A 287 -15.27 3.05 -2.26
N GLN A 288 -15.95 3.96 -2.94
CA GLN A 288 -15.44 5.30 -3.16
C GLN A 288 -15.77 6.20 -1.96
N PRO A 289 -14.87 7.12 -1.56
CA PRO A 289 -15.21 8.14 -0.57
C PRO A 289 -16.49 8.89 -0.96
N PHE A 290 -17.31 9.26 0.03
CA PHE A 290 -18.57 9.98 -0.15
C PHE A 290 -19.68 9.25 -0.93
N GLU A 291 -19.44 8.02 -1.39
CA GLU A 291 -20.40 7.23 -2.17
C GLU A 291 -20.70 5.89 -1.47
N PRO A 292 -21.69 5.85 -0.56
CA PRO A 292 -22.09 4.60 0.08
C PRO A 292 -22.63 3.59 -0.94
N ALA A 293 -22.14 2.36 -0.87
CA ALA A 293 -22.70 1.24 -1.63
C ALA A 293 -23.99 0.75 -0.99
N ARG A 294 -25.02 0.51 -1.80
CA ARG A 294 -26.32 -0.01 -1.36
C ARG A 294 -26.55 -1.38 -1.99
N VAL A 295 -26.62 -2.41 -1.16
CA VAL A 295 -26.71 -3.81 -1.60
C VAL A 295 -28.02 -4.42 -1.11
N ALA A 296 -28.84 -4.91 -2.03
CA ALA A 296 -30.05 -5.63 -1.68
C ALA A 296 -29.70 -6.95 -0.97
N LEU A 297 -30.37 -7.22 0.15
CA LEU A 297 -30.16 -8.43 0.94
C LEU A 297 -31.28 -9.46 0.67
N PRO A 298 -30.99 -10.77 0.75
CA PRO A 298 -32.00 -11.81 0.73
C PRO A 298 -33.09 -11.58 1.78
N ALA A 299 -34.34 -11.95 1.44
CA ALA A 299 -35.43 -11.91 2.40
C ALA A 299 -35.13 -12.85 3.57
N GLY A 300 -35.36 -12.37 4.80
CA GLY A 300 -35.11 -13.15 6.01
C GLY A 300 -33.66 -13.17 6.49
N THR A 301 -32.76 -12.38 5.87
CA THR A 301 -31.38 -12.18 6.37
C THR A 301 -31.42 -11.82 7.86
N ARG A 302 -30.68 -12.57 8.68
CA ARG A 302 -30.64 -12.37 10.14
C ARG A 302 -29.40 -11.61 10.59
N ARG A 303 -28.28 -11.79 9.90
CA ARG A 303 -27.01 -11.16 10.21
C ARG A 303 -26.35 -10.66 8.95
N VAL A 304 -25.71 -9.49 9.04
CA VAL A 304 -24.90 -8.93 7.97
C VAL A 304 -23.48 -8.74 8.48
N ARG A 305 -22.48 -9.21 7.74
CA ARG A 305 -21.06 -9.06 8.10
C ARG A 305 -20.24 -8.58 6.90
N VAL A 306 -19.21 -7.78 7.19
CA VAL A 306 -18.21 -7.36 6.21
C VAL A 306 -16.85 -7.87 6.62
N THR A 307 -16.21 -8.65 5.75
CA THR A 307 -14.84 -9.13 5.94
C THR A 307 -13.88 -8.40 5.00
N TYR A 308 -12.68 -8.10 5.48
CA TYR A 308 -11.55 -7.58 4.70
C TYR A 308 -10.60 -8.73 4.39
N HIS A 309 -10.22 -8.84 3.13
CA HIS A 309 -9.33 -9.86 2.61
C HIS A 309 -8.04 -9.20 2.11
N PHE A 310 -6.89 -9.69 2.59
CA PHE A 310 -5.58 -9.16 2.23
C PHE A 310 -5.01 -9.75 0.94
N ALA A 311 -5.51 -10.90 0.51
CA ALA A 311 -5.04 -11.64 -0.65
C ALA A 311 -6.21 -12.11 -1.53
N ASP A 312 -5.92 -12.72 -2.68
CA ASP A 312 -6.97 -13.28 -3.54
C ASP A 312 -7.43 -14.66 -3.01
N ASP A 313 -8.59 -15.12 -3.47
CA ASP A 313 -9.17 -16.40 -3.05
C ASP A 313 -8.20 -17.59 -3.25
N ARG A 314 -7.32 -17.52 -4.25
CA ARG A 314 -6.33 -18.58 -4.51
C ARG A 314 -5.23 -18.57 -3.45
N HIS A 315 -4.73 -17.41 -3.05
CA HIS A 315 -3.75 -17.29 -1.96
C HIS A 315 -4.35 -17.79 -0.64
N GLU A 316 -5.61 -17.46 -0.35
CA GLU A 316 -6.33 -17.95 0.83
C GLU A 316 -6.46 -19.48 0.83
N GLN A 317 -6.82 -20.06 -0.33
CA GLN A 317 -6.97 -21.52 -0.48
C GLN A 317 -5.64 -22.29 -0.44
N ARG A 318 -4.51 -21.66 -0.81
CA ARG A 318 -3.19 -22.30 -0.76
C ARG A 318 -2.77 -22.65 0.67
N GLY A 319 -3.26 -21.93 1.67
CA GLY A 319 -2.95 -22.19 3.09
C GLY A 319 -1.48 -21.97 3.46
N THR A 320 -0.71 -21.24 2.66
CA THR A 320 0.70 -20.90 2.95
C THR A 320 0.84 -19.78 3.97
N VAL A 321 -0.22 -18.99 4.16
CA VAL A 321 -0.36 -17.96 5.21
C VAL A 321 -1.63 -18.29 6.02
N PRO A 322 -1.59 -18.20 7.37
CA PRO A 322 -2.77 -18.45 8.20
C PRO A 322 -3.96 -17.57 7.81
N LEU A 323 -5.18 -18.13 7.84
CA LEU A 323 -6.39 -17.41 7.42
C LEU A 323 -6.66 -16.15 8.27
N ASP A 324 -6.36 -16.20 9.56
CA ASP A 324 -6.52 -15.06 10.48
C ASP A 324 -5.57 -13.89 10.17
N ASP A 325 -4.49 -14.14 9.43
CA ASP A 325 -3.60 -13.11 8.90
C ASP A 325 -4.13 -12.52 7.58
N LEU A 326 -4.93 -13.30 6.84
CA LEU A 326 -5.47 -12.96 5.52
C LEU A 326 -6.87 -12.34 5.58
N ILE A 327 -7.67 -12.62 6.61
CA ILE A 327 -9.07 -12.21 6.69
C ILE A 327 -9.36 -11.55 8.04
N VAL A 328 -10.09 -10.44 8.01
CA VAL A 328 -10.56 -9.75 9.22
C VAL A 328 -12.04 -9.43 9.10
N GLU A 329 -12.83 -9.78 10.11
CA GLU A 329 -14.18 -9.21 10.24
C GLU A 329 -14.08 -7.74 10.66
N LEU A 330 -14.57 -6.84 9.79
CA LEU A 330 -14.57 -5.40 10.04
C LEU A 330 -15.79 -4.95 10.82
N ALA A 331 -16.95 -5.51 10.49
CA ALA A 331 -18.21 -5.17 11.10
C ALA A 331 -19.17 -6.36 10.96
N ALA A 332 -20.03 -6.54 11.96
CA ALA A 332 -21.18 -7.41 11.90
C ALA A 332 -22.33 -6.78 12.69
N LEU A 333 -23.55 -6.95 12.20
CA LEU A 333 -24.77 -6.54 12.90
C LEU A 333 -25.88 -7.55 12.66
N ASP A 334 -26.73 -7.72 13.67
CA ASP A 334 -27.97 -8.49 13.55
C ASP A 334 -29.06 -7.59 12.94
N VAL A 335 -29.82 -8.14 11.99
CA VAL A 335 -30.91 -7.43 11.31
C VAL A 335 -32.15 -7.49 12.20
N PRO A 336 -32.75 -6.35 12.57
CA PRO A 336 -33.96 -6.33 13.37
C PRO A 336 -35.10 -7.09 12.67
N ALA A 337 -35.84 -7.89 13.45
CA ALA A 337 -37.08 -8.50 13.00
C ALA A 337 -38.00 -7.43 12.40
N ALA A 338 -38.78 -7.79 11.38
CA ALA A 338 -39.80 -6.87 10.88
C ALA A 338 -40.74 -6.53 12.05
N PRO A 339 -41.10 -5.23 12.26
CA PRO A 339 -42.13 -4.90 13.22
C PRO A 339 -43.39 -5.70 12.86
N GLU A 340 -43.99 -6.37 13.84
CA GLU A 340 -45.26 -7.06 13.65
C GLU A 340 -46.26 -6.04 13.11
N MET A 341 -46.90 -6.34 11.97
CA MET A 341 -47.98 -5.51 11.47
C MET A 341 -49.14 -5.64 12.45
N GLN A 342 -49.38 -4.60 13.24
CA GLN A 342 -50.59 -4.45 14.05
C GLN A 342 -51.79 -4.09 13.17
#